data_AF-A0AAN7IEZ4-F1
#
_entry.id   AF-A0AAN7IEZ4-F1
#
_cell.length_a   1.000
_cell.length_b   1.000
_cell.length_c   1.000
_cell.angle_alpha   90.00
_cell.angle_beta   90.00
_cell.angle_gamma   90.00
#
_symmetry.space_group_name_H-M   'P 1'
#
loop_
_entity.id
_entity.type
_entity.pdbx_description
1 polymer ?
#
loop_
_entity_poly.entity_id
_entity_poly.type
_entity_poly.pdbx_seq_one_letter_code
_entity_poly.pdbx_strand_id
1 'polypeptide(L)'
;MPGRRTESETIISSECDADISNHESLNVTAAVSLTIRLKALYGLFNRLKISILEALYHLLNSDEALSFFKAFHELLTFLVSFLGTLIGLHFQASGKSPLDSHFAIILLLFMAIIVYGIAYVEMKLQPLDADLPIFRFICLVSGIIAIELLVTMIISPFWVFIVNLCPILIVGVLRHSYQQIYHYLYYTANWVVNAVCSLFKKIYQSLCQIRIIYYWLLQKFQ
;
A
#
# COMPACT_ATOMS: atom_id res chain seq x y z
N MET A 1 -37.01 43.63 -72.28
CA MET A 1 -35.86 44.56 -72.35
C MET A 1 -34.84 44.17 -71.29
N PRO A 2 -33.54 44.39 -71.55
CA PRO A 2 -32.40 43.71 -70.92
C PRO A 2 -31.64 44.59 -69.91
N GLY A 3 -30.74 43.96 -69.16
CA GLY A 3 -29.65 44.63 -68.42
C GLY A 3 -29.80 44.50 -66.90
N ARG A 4 -28.77 44.22 -66.13
CA ARG A 4 -27.34 44.42 -66.37
C ARG A 4 -26.57 43.55 -65.35
N ARG A 5 -25.62 42.79 -65.88
CA ARG A 5 -24.54 42.12 -65.15
C ARG A 5 -23.64 43.19 -64.52
N THR A 6 -23.31 43.06 -63.24
CA THR A 6 -22.13 43.70 -62.64
C THR A 6 -21.39 42.65 -61.83
N GLU A 7 -20.32 42.15 -62.44
CA GLU A 7 -19.19 41.52 -61.80
C GLU A 7 -18.59 42.53 -60.79
N SER A 8 -18.31 42.06 -59.58
CA SER A 8 -17.36 42.72 -58.69
C SER A 8 -16.53 41.62 -58.05
N GLU A 9 -15.40 41.34 -58.68
CA GLU A 9 -14.25 40.73 -58.04
C GLU A 9 -13.72 41.69 -56.96
N THR A 10 -13.63 41.21 -55.72
CA THR A 10 -12.67 41.79 -54.77
C THR A 10 -12.01 40.65 -53.98
N ILE A 11 -10.80 40.37 -54.42
CA ILE A 11 -9.71 39.65 -53.75
C ILE A 11 -9.39 40.37 -52.42
N ILE A 12 -9.08 39.60 -51.35
CA ILE A 12 -8.40 39.91 -50.05
C ILE A 12 -8.98 38.85 -49.07
N SER A 13 -8.28 38.00 -48.32
CA SER A 13 -6.93 37.94 -47.80
C SER A 13 -6.61 36.46 -47.52
N SER A 14 -5.49 35.96 -48.03
CA SER A 14 -4.90 34.66 -47.69
C SER A 14 -3.63 34.96 -46.91
N GLU A 15 -3.78 35.23 -45.61
CA GLU A 15 -2.66 35.48 -44.70
C GLU A 15 -3.07 35.19 -43.26
N CYS A 16 -3.35 33.91 -42.93
CA CYS A 16 -3.73 33.50 -41.57
C CYS A 16 -3.15 32.13 -41.14
N ASP A 17 -2.14 31.56 -41.82
CA ASP A 17 -1.68 30.19 -41.54
C ASP A 17 -0.28 30.08 -40.90
N ALA A 18 0.36 31.19 -40.51
CA ALA A 18 1.75 31.14 -40.02
C ALA A 18 1.93 31.01 -38.49
N ASP A 19 0.91 31.32 -37.67
CA ASP A 19 1.10 31.40 -36.20
C ASP A 19 0.73 30.14 -35.40
N ILE A 20 0.17 29.11 -36.05
CA ILE A 20 -0.27 27.89 -35.34
C ILE A 20 0.92 26.95 -35.04
N SER A 21 2.01 26.99 -35.82
CA SER A 21 3.12 26.03 -35.66
C SER A 21 4.06 26.31 -34.46
N ASN A 22 4.16 27.57 -34.01
CA ASN A 22 5.05 27.94 -32.90
C ASN A 22 4.48 27.57 -31.52
N HIS A 23 3.17 27.42 -31.40
CA HIS A 23 2.53 27.06 -30.13
C HIS A 23 2.67 25.57 -29.80
N GLU A 24 2.82 24.72 -30.82
CA GLU A 24 2.99 23.27 -30.66
C GLU A 24 4.42 22.91 -30.26
N SER A 25 5.44 23.58 -30.83
CA SER A 25 6.86 23.33 -30.50
C SER A 25 7.23 23.76 -29.07
N LEU A 26 6.58 24.79 -28.53
CA LEU A 26 6.82 25.27 -27.16
C LEU A 26 6.29 24.29 -26.11
N ASN A 27 5.18 23.63 -26.41
CA ASN A 27 4.53 22.67 -25.50
C ASN A 27 5.32 21.36 -25.41
N VAL A 28 5.90 20.90 -26.53
CA VAL A 28 6.76 19.71 -26.58
C VAL A 28 8.05 19.91 -25.77
N THR A 29 8.66 21.09 -25.86
CA THR A 29 9.92 21.39 -25.15
C THR A 29 9.71 21.46 -23.62
N ALA A 30 8.59 22.05 -23.18
CA ALA A 30 8.21 22.09 -21.77
C ALA A 30 7.91 20.69 -21.21
N ALA A 31 7.22 19.83 -21.97
CA ALA A 31 6.92 18.46 -21.58
C ALA A 31 8.18 17.58 -21.46
N VAL A 32 9.15 17.73 -22.37
CA VAL A 32 10.44 17.02 -22.31
C VAL A 32 11.29 17.50 -21.12
N SER A 33 11.30 18.80 -20.83
CA SER A 33 11.98 19.35 -19.65
C SER A 33 11.38 18.84 -18.34
N LEU A 34 10.05 18.77 -18.25
CA LEU A 34 9.33 18.25 -17.08
C LEU A 34 9.66 16.76 -16.85
N THR A 35 9.65 15.95 -17.90
CA THR A 35 9.94 14.50 -17.81
C THR A 35 11.37 14.22 -17.38
N ILE A 36 12.36 14.98 -17.87
CA ILE A 36 13.76 14.85 -17.42
C ILE A 36 13.90 15.19 -15.93
N ARG A 37 13.25 16.29 -15.48
CA ARG A 37 13.27 16.69 -14.06
C ARG A 37 12.59 15.67 -13.15
N LEU A 38 11.45 15.12 -13.56
CA LEU A 38 10.75 14.04 -12.85
C LEU A 38 11.62 12.78 -12.71
N LYS A 39 12.35 12.41 -13.76
CA LYS A 39 13.23 11.22 -13.76
C LYS A 39 14.43 11.39 -12.82
N ALA A 40 15.02 12.59 -12.78
CA ALA A 40 16.10 12.91 -11.84
C ALA A 40 15.60 12.93 -10.39
N LEU A 41 14.43 13.53 -10.15
CA LEU A 41 13.78 13.53 -8.83
C LEU A 41 13.50 12.10 -8.36
N TYR A 42 12.97 11.26 -9.24
CA TYR A 42 12.71 9.84 -8.95
C TYR A 42 13.98 9.06 -8.61
N GLY A 43 15.07 9.28 -9.36
CA GLY A 43 16.38 8.69 -9.06
C GLY A 43 16.93 9.11 -7.69
N LEU A 44 16.75 10.37 -7.31
CA LEU A 44 17.13 10.89 -6.00
C LEU A 44 16.30 10.27 -4.88
N PHE A 45 14.97 10.20 -5.06
CA PHE A 45 14.07 9.55 -4.11
C PHE A 45 14.43 8.07 -3.91
N ASN A 46 14.79 7.34 -4.97
CA ASN A 46 15.20 5.93 -4.82
C ASN A 46 16.50 5.76 -4.04
N ARG A 47 17.50 6.64 -4.21
CA ARG A 47 18.74 6.58 -3.41
C ARG A 47 18.48 6.94 -1.95
N LEU A 48 17.66 7.96 -1.71
CA LEU A 48 17.27 8.38 -0.37
C LEU A 48 16.52 7.25 0.36
N LYS A 49 15.63 6.55 -0.33
CA LYS A 49 14.91 5.39 0.21
C LYS A 49 15.82 4.25 0.64
N ILE A 50 16.81 3.87 -0.18
CA ILE A 50 17.73 2.78 0.14
C ILE A 50 18.51 3.12 1.41
N SER A 51 19.03 4.36 1.50
CA SER A 51 19.78 4.81 2.66
C SER A 51 18.92 4.90 3.92
N ILE A 52 17.67 5.37 3.79
CA ILE A 52 16.70 5.42 4.90
C ILE A 52 16.35 4.01 5.38
N LEU A 53 16.16 3.07 4.46
CA LEU A 53 15.81 1.69 4.79
C LEU A 53 16.94 0.98 5.53
N GLU A 54 18.19 1.18 5.11
CA GLU A 54 19.37 0.59 5.74
C GLU A 54 19.59 1.16 7.16
N ALA A 55 19.41 2.48 7.32
CA ALA A 55 19.41 3.12 8.64
C ALA A 55 18.26 2.61 9.52
N LEU A 56 17.07 2.42 8.94
CA LEU A 56 15.93 1.83 9.63
C LEU A 56 16.22 0.39 10.05
N TYR A 57 16.84 -0.42 9.21
CA TYR A 57 17.18 -1.80 9.55
C TYR A 57 18.12 -1.87 10.76
N HIS A 58 19.15 -1.02 10.79
CA HIS A 58 20.03 -0.90 11.95
C HIS A 58 19.28 -0.42 13.20
N LEU A 59 18.39 0.55 13.06
CA LEU A 59 17.59 1.08 14.17
C LEU A 59 16.61 0.03 14.73
N LEU A 60 15.98 -0.77 13.85
CA LEU A 60 15.01 -1.81 14.20
C LEU A 60 15.63 -2.98 14.99
N ASN A 61 16.94 -3.21 14.82
CA ASN A 61 17.71 -4.26 15.49
C ASN A 61 18.50 -3.74 16.71
N SER A 62 18.32 -2.47 17.09
CA SER A 62 18.99 -1.88 18.25
C SER A 62 18.13 -1.96 19.51
N ASP A 63 18.77 -1.90 20.68
CA ASP A 63 18.08 -1.77 21.98
C ASP A 63 17.24 -0.48 22.08
N GLU A 64 17.53 0.51 21.22
CA GLU A 64 16.78 1.76 21.09
C GLU A 64 15.51 1.63 20.25
N ALA A 65 15.25 0.46 19.64
CA ALA A 65 14.07 0.26 18.79
C ALA A 65 12.76 0.52 19.56
N LEU A 66 12.67 0.09 20.82
CA LEU A 66 11.44 0.25 21.60
C LEU A 66 11.13 1.73 21.89
N SER A 67 12.15 2.53 22.24
CA SER A 67 11.98 3.97 22.47
C SER A 67 11.62 4.69 21.17
N PHE A 68 12.24 4.30 20.05
CA PHE A 68 11.88 4.77 18.74
C PHE A 68 10.41 4.47 18.40
N PHE A 69 9.94 3.23 18.57
CA PHE A 69 8.56 2.87 18.24
C PHE A 69 7.54 3.55 19.14
N LYS A 70 7.89 3.82 20.40
CA LYS A 70 7.04 4.62 21.28
C LYS A 70 6.88 6.04 20.74
N ALA A 71 7.98 6.71 20.39
CA ALA A 71 7.94 8.05 19.80
C ALA A 71 7.23 8.05 18.44
N PHE A 72 7.48 7.04 17.61
CA PHE A 72 6.81 6.84 16.33
C PHE A 72 5.30 6.66 16.51
N HIS A 73 4.86 5.89 17.50
CA HIS A 73 3.45 5.69 17.79
C HIS A 73 2.75 6.98 18.24
N GLU A 74 3.40 7.77 19.09
CA GLU A 74 2.90 9.09 19.49
C GLU A 74 2.76 10.02 18.29
N LEU A 75 3.80 10.09 17.44
CA LEU A 75 3.78 10.88 16.21
C LEU A 75 2.70 10.42 15.23
N LEU A 76 2.57 9.10 15.02
CA LEU A 76 1.57 8.52 14.13
C LEU A 76 0.16 8.85 14.61
N THR A 77 -0.11 8.69 15.91
CA THR A 77 -1.42 8.99 16.50
C THR A 77 -1.77 10.47 16.34
N PHE A 78 -0.80 11.35 16.55
CA PHE A 78 -0.95 12.79 16.31
C PHE A 78 -1.28 13.08 14.84
N LEU A 79 -0.50 12.54 13.90
CA LEU A 79 -0.70 12.74 12.46
C LEU A 79 -2.04 12.19 11.98
N VAL A 80 -2.43 10.98 12.41
CA VAL A 80 -3.72 10.37 12.06
C VAL A 80 -4.86 11.26 12.54
N SER A 81 -4.78 11.77 13.77
CA SER A 81 -5.79 12.67 14.33
C SER A 81 -5.88 13.98 13.54
N PHE A 82 -4.73 14.63 13.31
CA PHE A 82 -4.65 15.89 12.57
C PHE A 82 -5.14 15.77 11.12
N LEU A 83 -4.66 14.77 10.39
CA LEU A 83 -5.07 14.53 9.01
C LEU A 83 -6.54 14.10 8.93
N GLY A 84 -7.02 13.31 9.91
CA GLY A 84 -8.44 12.96 10.03
C GLY A 84 -9.33 14.20 10.16
N THR A 85 -8.94 15.16 11.01
CA THR A 85 -9.66 16.44 11.12
C THR A 85 -9.62 17.24 9.81
N LEU A 86 -8.47 17.31 9.14
CA LEU A 86 -8.35 17.99 7.85
C LEU A 86 -9.22 17.35 6.76
N ILE A 87 -9.25 16.02 6.69
CA ILE A 87 -10.11 15.26 5.77
C ILE A 87 -11.58 15.58 6.06
N GLY A 88 -11.98 15.53 7.33
CA GLY A 88 -13.34 15.89 7.75
C GLY A 88 -13.74 17.30 7.29
N LEU A 89 -12.86 18.28 7.52
CA LEU A 89 -13.07 19.66 7.08
C LEU A 89 -13.15 19.78 5.55
N HIS A 90 -12.27 19.10 4.83
CA HIS A 90 -12.22 19.12 3.36
C HIS A 90 -13.51 18.58 2.73
N PHE A 91 -13.99 17.44 3.23
CA PHE A 91 -15.22 16.83 2.72
C PHE A 91 -16.47 17.60 3.14
N GLN A 92 -16.49 18.16 4.35
CA GLN A 92 -17.55 19.06 4.80
C GLN A 92 -17.66 20.30 3.90
N ALA A 93 -16.53 20.95 3.59
CA ALA A 93 -16.50 22.11 2.68
C ALA A 93 -16.90 21.74 1.25
N SER A 94 -16.59 20.52 0.82
CA SER A 94 -16.91 20.02 -0.53
C SER A 94 -18.36 19.54 -0.69
N GLY A 95 -19.12 19.42 0.40
CA GLY A 95 -20.50 18.87 0.38
C GLY A 95 -20.58 17.42 -0.11
N LYS A 96 -19.46 16.68 -0.07
CA LYS A 96 -19.36 15.30 -0.55
C LYS A 96 -19.07 14.37 0.62
N SER A 97 -19.65 13.17 0.58
CA SER A 97 -19.29 12.12 1.52
C SER A 97 -17.88 11.57 1.20
N PRO A 98 -16.99 11.44 2.19
CA PRO A 98 -15.70 10.77 1.99
C PRO A 98 -15.88 9.30 1.60
N LEU A 99 -16.94 8.64 2.10
CA LEU A 99 -17.24 7.25 1.75
C LEU A 99 -17.61 7.12 0.28
N ASP A 100 -18.44 8.00 -0.26
CA ASP A 100 -18.90 7.87 -1.66
C ASP A 100 -17.77 8.06 -2.67
N SER A 101 -16.75 8.84 -2.30
CA SER A 101 -15.65 9.20 -3.19
C SER A 101 -14.40 8.35 -2.99
N HIS A 102 -14.15 7.85 -1.76
CA HIS A 102 -12.88 7.21 -1.38
C HIS A 102 -13.09 5.92 -0.56
N PHE A 103 -14.23 5.22 -0.72
CA PHE A 103 -14.57 4.00 0.04
C PHE A 103 -13.42 2.99 0.17
N ALA A 104 -12.79 2.64 -0.95
CA ALA A 104 -11.71 1.65 -0.97
C ALA A 104 -10.48 2.11 -0.16
N ILE A 105 -10.13 3.40 -0.23
CA ILE A 105 -9.00 3.98 0.50
C ILE A 105 -9.30 4.00 2.00
N ILE A 106 -10.53 4.35 2.38
CA ILE A 106 -10.98 4.33 3.78
C ILE A 106 -10.92 2.90 4.34
N LEU A 107 -11.38 1.91 3.58
CA LEU A 107 -11.31 0.50 4.00
C LEU A 107 -9.86 0.04 4.19
N LEU A 108 -8.98 0.38 3.25
CA LEU A 108 -7.54 0.09 3.36
C LEU A 108 -6.90 0.78 4.56
N LEU A 109 -7.29 2.02 4.86
CA LEU A 109 -6.82 2.77 6.03
C LEU A 109 -7.20 2.05 7.33
N PHE A 110 -8.46 1.60 7.46
CA PHE A 110 -8.89 0.81 8.63
C PHE A 110 -8.07 -0.46 8.79
N MET A 111 -7.86 -1.21 7.71
CA MET A 111 -7.05 -2.43 7.75
C MET A 111 -5.60 -2.14 8.16
N ALA A 112 -5.00 -1.07 7.62
CA ALA A 112 -3.64 -0.65 7.99
C ALA A 112 -3.55 -0.28 9.48
N ILE A 113 -4.51 0.48 10.01
CA ILE A 113 -4.55 0.86 11.43
C ILE A 113 -4.75 -0.36 12.35
N ILE A 114 -5.59 -1.33 11.96
CA ILE A 114 -5.80 -2.55 12.73
C ILE A 114 -4.51 -3.39 12.76
N VAL A 115 -3.88 -3.61 11.60
CA VAL A 115 -2.61 -4.35 11.51
C VAL A 115 -1.52 -3.66 12.33
N TYR A 116 -1.44 -2.33 12.23
CA TYR A 116 -0.54 -1.52 13.06
C TYR A 116 -0.79 -1.72 14.55
N GLY A 117 -2.05 -1.61 14.99
CA GLY A 117 -2.43 -1.74 16.39
C GLY A 117 -2.09 -3.12 16.96
N ILE A 118 -2.38 -4.20 16.22
CA ILE A 118 -2.03 -5.56 16.61
C ILE A 118 -0.50 -5.69 16.75
N ALA A 119 0.26 -5.29 15.74
CA ALA A 119 1.72 -5.39 15.76
C ALA A 119 2.34 -4.57 16.91
N TYR A 120 1.80 -3.38 17.18
CA TYR A 120 2.25 -2.52 18.27
C TYR A 120 1.94 -3.10 19.66
N VAL A 121 0.74 -3.67 19.84
CA VAL A 121 0.35 -4.34 21.09
C VAL A 121 1.20 -5.58 21.35
N GLU A 122 1.39 -6.43 20.33
CA GLU A 122 2.27 -7.62 20.41
C GLU A 122 3.69 -7.24 20.80
N MET A 123 4.24 -6.19 20.18
CA MET A 123 5.56 -5.66 20.52
C MET A 123 5.66 -5.14 21.97
N LYS A 124 4.55 -4.65 22.54
CA LYS A 124 4.50 -4.20 23.94
C LYS A 124 4.31 -5.33 24.94
N LEU A 125 3.66 -6.42 24.53
CA LEU A 125 3.34 -7.57 25.39
C LEU A 125 4.47 -8.59 25.47
N GLN A 126 5.34 -8.64 24.46
CA GLN A 126 6.45 -9.60 24.43
C GLN A 126 7.50 -9.28 25.50
N PRO A 127 8.04 -10.31 26.18
CA PRO A 127 9.17 -10.13 27.08
C PRO A 127 10.37 -9.60 26.31
N LEU A 128 11.18 -8.76 26.96
CA LEU A 128 12.30 -8.01 26.37
C LEU A 128 13.28 -8.89 25.57
N ASP A 129 13.35 -10.19 25.90
CA ASP A 129 14.27 -11.15 25.29
C ASP A 129 13.70 -11.87 24.05
N ALA A 130 12.40 -11.73 23.77
CA ALA A 130 11.75 -12.32 22.60
C ALA A 130 11.75 -11.31 21.44
N ASP A 131 12.95 -10.99 20.95
CA ASP A 131 13.13 -9.99 19.90
C ASP A 131 12.55 -10.50 18.56
N LEU A 132 11.37 -10.01 18.20
CA LEU A 132 10.70 -10.30 16.93
C LEU A 132 10.76 -9.07 16.00
N PRO A 133 11.87 -8.89 15.26
CA PRO A 133 12.05 -7.77 14.33
C PRO A 133 10.95 -7.70 13.26
N ILE A 134 10.22 -8.79 13.04
CA ILE A 134 9.08 -8.85 12.14
C ILE A 134 7.90 -7.97 12.59
N PHE A 135 7.56 -7.94 13.89
CA PHE A 135 6.46 -7.10 14.37
C PHE A 135 6.82 -5.63 14.30
N ARG A 136 8.08 -5.30 14.63
CA ARG A 136 8.64 -3.96 14.43
C ARG A 136 8.52 -3.51 12.97
N PHE A 137 8.90 -4.38 12.04
CA PHE A 137 8.79 -4.09 10.61
C PHE A 137 7.33 -3.91 10.16
N ILE A 138 6.43 -4.81 10.57
CA ILE A 138 4.99 -4.71 10.26
C ILE A 138 4.42 -3.40 10.80
N CYS A 139 4.73 -3.05 12.06
CA CYS A 139 4.31 -1.81 12.72
C CYS A 139 4.78 -0.58 11.93
N LEU A 140 6.05 -0.54 11.53
CA LEU A 140 6.59 0.57 10.74
C LEU A 140 5.88 0.72 9.38
N VAL A 141 5.80 -0.38 8.62
CA VAL A 141 5.22 -0.36 7.27
C VAL A 141 3.74 0.00 7.31
N SER A 142 2.98 -0.63 8.21
CA SER A 142 1.55 -0.36 8.35
C SER A 142 1.27 1.08 8.78
N GLY A 143 2.07 1.65 9.68
CA GLY A 143 1.99 3.07 10.06
C GLY A 143 2.27 4.01 8.88
N ILE A 144 3.33 3.75 8.10
CA ILE A 144 3.64 4.54 6.90
C ILE A 144 2.48 4.47 5.89
N ILE A 145 1.97 3.27 5.61
CA ILE A 145 0.83 3.07 4.70
C ILE A 145 -0.40 3.85 5.20
N ALA A 146 -0.70 3.84 6.50
CA ALA A 146 -1.83 4.58 7.04
C ALA A 146 -1.70 6.10 6.79
N ILE A 147 -0.51 6.67 7.01
CA ILE A 147 -0.26 8.09 6.72
C ILE A 147 -0.34 8.37 5.23
N GLU A 148 0.24 7.53 4.38
CA GLU A 148 0.16 7.69 2.93
C GLU A 148 -1.29 7.67 2.42
N LEU A 149 -2.11 6.76 2.93
CA LEU A 149 -3.54 6.68 2.58
C LEU A 149 -4.30 7.95 3.01
N LEU A 150 -4.03 8.46 4.23
CA LEU A 150 -4.62 9.72 4.70
C LEU A 150 -4.23 10.92 3.83
N VAL A 151 -2.94 11.04 3.49
CA VAL A 151 -2.45 12.10 2.60
C VAL A 151 -3.07 11.97 1.21
N THR A 152 -3.24 10.74 0.70
CA THR A 152 -3.88 10.47 -0.59
C THR A 152 -5.33 10.97 -0.62
N MET A 153 -6.07 10.83 0.49
CA MET A 153 -7.45 11.34 0.58
C MET A 153 -7.51 12.87 0.54
N ILE A 154 -6.50 13.58 1.06
CA ILE A 154 -6.44 15.05 1.02
C ILE A 154 -6.03 15.51 -0.38
N ILE A 155 -5.04 14.85 -0.97
CA ILE A 155 -4.43 15.27 -2.23
C ILE A 155 -4.87 14.33 -3.35
N SER A 156 -6.17 14.45 -3.67
CA SER A 156 -6.89 13.68 -4.70
C SER A 156 -6.15 13.44 -6.04
N PRO A 157 -5.20 14.29 -6.54
CA PRO A 157 -4.47 13.99 -7.78
C PRO A 157 -3.06 13.36 -7.64
N PHE A 158 -2.48 13.12 -6.46
CA PHE A 158 -1.13 12.50 -6.36
C PHE A 158 -1.08 10.99 -6.59
N TRP A 159 -2.15 10.42 -7.16
CA TRP A 159 -2.29 9.00 -7.55
C TRP A 159 -1.04 8.42 -8.24
N VAL A 160 -0.34 9.23 -9.04
CA VAL A 160 0.88 8.83 -9.78
C VAL A 160 2.12 8.66 -8.89
N PHE A 161 2.21 9.39 -7.77
CA PHE A 161 3.33 9.28 -6.82
C PHE A 161 3.19 8.05 -5.91
N ILE A 162 1.97 7.74 -5.47
CA ILE A 162 1.63 6.60 -4.60
C ILE A 162 1.78 5.26 -5.33
N VAL A 163 1.31 5.16 -6.59
CA VAL A 163 1.40 3.92 -7.40
C VAL A 163 2.85 3.51 -7.70
N ASN A 164 3.79 4.46 -7.68
CA ASN A 164 5.22 4.18 -7.86
C ASN A 164 5.98 3.95 -6.54
N LEU A 165 5.54 4.51 -5.41
CA LEU A 165 6.25 4.33 -4.13
C LEU A 165 5.98 2.95 -3.51
N CYS A 166 4.73 2.51 -3.58
CA CYS A 166 4.23 1.33 -2.89
C CYS A 166 4.85 -0.01 -3.38
N PRO A 167 4.94 -0.31 -4.70
CA PRO A 167 5.57 -1.54 -5.15
C PRO A 167 7.08 -1.56 -4.89
N ILE A 168 7.74 -0.41 -4.70
CA ILE A 168 9.19 -0.36 -4.49
C ILE A 168 9.55 -0.52 -3.01
N LEU A 169 8.72 0.01 -2.10
CA LEU A 169 8.83 -0.30 -0.67
C LEU A 169 8.49 -1.77 -0.40
N ILE A 170 7.41 -2.26 -1.01
CA ILE A 170 7.02 -3.66 -0.91
C ILE A 170 8.09 -4.56 -1.55
N VAL A 171 8.51 -4.36 -2.80
CA VAL A 171 9.50 -5.22 -3.46
C VAL A 171 10.91 -5.04 -2.91
N GLY A 172 11.32 -3.83 -2.53
CA GLY A 172 12.64 -3.55 -1.97
C GLY A 172 12.83 -4.21 -0.61
N VAL A 173 11.86 -4.07 0.28
CA VAL A 173 11.95 -4.70 1.59
C VAL A 173 11.57 -6.18 1.54
N LEU A 174 10.58 -6.57 0.73
CA LEU A 174 10.34 -8.00 0.50
C LEU A 174 11.60 -8.62 -0.06
N ARG A 175 12.30 -8.10 -1.05
CA ARG A 175 13.44 -8.81 -1.67
C ARG A 175 14.56 -9.16 -0.67
N HIS A 176 14.81 -8.32 0.33
CA HIS A 176 15.80 -8.62 1.37
C HIS A 176 15.23 -9.54 2.46
N SER A 177 13.98 -9.33 2.86
CA SER A 177 13.28 -10.13 3.88
C SER A 177 12.60 -11.38 3.31
N TYR A 178 12.66 -11.61 1.98
CA TYR A 178 11.81 -12.57 1.26
C TYR A 178 12.20 -13.97 1.68
N GLN A 179 13.50 -14.23 1.78
CA GLN A 179 13.98 -15.54 2.21
C GLN A 179 13.53 -15.86 3.64
N GLN A 180 13.58 -14.88 4.55
CA GLN A 180 13.12 -15.08 5.93
C GLN A 180 11.59 -15.22 6.02
N ILE A 181 10.84 -14.37 5.33
CA ILE A 181 9.37 -14.42 5.28
C ILE A 181 8.91 -15.72 4.62
N TYR A 182 9.52 -16.14 3.52
CA TYR A 182 9.19 -17.37 2.81
C TYR A 182 9.55 -18.59 3.65
N HIS A 183 10.72 -18.60 4.31
CA HIS A 183 11.08 -19.66 5.24
C HIS A 183 10.10 -19.76 6.40
N TYR A 184 9.64 -18.62 6.94
CA TYR A 184 8.67 -18.58 8.03
C TYR A 184 7.25 -19.01 7.59
N LEU A 185 6.78 -18.54 6.44
CA LEU A 185 5.52 -18.96 5.83
C LEU A 185 5.54 -20.45 5.52
N TYR A 186 6.64 -20.94 4.94
CA TYR A 186 6.84 -22.36 4.66
C TYR A 186 6.83 -23.18 5.95
N TYR A 187 7.54 -22.73 6.99
CA TYR A 187 7.58 -23.40 8.28
C TYR A 187 6.20 -23.43 8.95
N THR A 188 5.49 -22.30 8.95
CA THR A 188 4.13 -22.18 9.50
C THR A 188 3.15 -23.04 8.73
N ALA A 189 3.18 -23.01 7.40
CA ALA A 189 2.33 -23.84 6.55
C ALA A 189 2.61 -25.33 6.76
N ASN A 190 3.89 -25.73 6.84
CA ASN A 190 4.28 -27.11 7.13
C ASN A 190 3.81 -27.55 8.52
N TRP A 191 3.90 -26.67 9.52
CA TRP A 191 3.37 -26.93 10.86
C TRP A 191 1.86 -27.15 10.84
N VAL A 192 1.10 -26.30 10.14
CA VAL A 192 -0.35 -26.45 9.98
C VAL A 192 -0.70 -27.74 9.24
N VAL A 193 -0.03 -28.06 8.14
CA VAL A 193 -0.26 -29.31 7.39
C VAL A 193 0.04 -30.53 8.26
N ASN A 194 1.15 -30.52 9.01
CA ASN A 194 1.49 -31.62 9.91
C ASN A 194 0.47 -31.77 11.05
N ALA A 195 -0.01 -30.66 11.61
CA ALA A 195 -1.06 -30.67 12.62
C ALA A 195 -2.36 -31.28 12.07
N VAL A 196 -2.77 -30.86 10.86
CA VAL A 196 -3.95 -31.41 10.16
C VAL A 196 -3.77 -32.90 9.86
N CYS A 197 -2.63 -33.33 9.32
CA CYS A 197 -2.33 -34.74 9.06
C CYS A 197 -2.35 -35.59 10.33
N SER A 198 -1.78 -35.09 11.43
CA SER A 198 -1.81 -35.74 12.74
C SER A 198 -3.24 -35.92 13.25
N LEU A 199 -4.08 -34.90 13.06
CA LEU A 199 -5.49 -34.91 13.45
C LEU A 199 -6.29 -35.92 12.62
N PHE A 200 -6.09 -35.95 11.29
CA PHE A 200 -6.69 -36.95 10.41
C PHE A 200 -6.30 -38.38 10.79
N LYS A 201 -5.02 -38.61 11.12
CA LYS A 201 -4.54 -39.94 11.54
C LYS A 201 -5.25 -40.41 12.82
N LYS A 202 -5.43 -39.52 13.79
CA LYS A 202 -6.16 -39.82 15.03
C LYS A 202 -7.63 -40.13 14.76
N ILE A 203 -8.31 -39.34 13.92
CA ILE A 203 -9.70 -39.60 13.52
C ILE A 203 -9.83 -40.98 12.86
N TYR A 204 -8.95 -41.30 11.92
CA TYR A 204 -8.97 -42.59 11.22
C TYR A 204 -8.79 -43.77 12.19
N GLN A 205 -7.84 -43.66 13.12
CA GLN A 205 -7.63 -44.67 14.17
C GLN A 205 -8.88 -44.86 15.03
N SER A 206 -9.53 -43.77 15.45
CA SER A 206 -10.77 -43.83 16.22
C SER A 206 -11.90 -44.51 15.44
N LEU A 207 -12.05 -44.20 14.14
CA LEU A 207 -13.06 -44.85 13.28
C LEU A 207 -12.79 -46.35 13.11
N CYS A 208 -11.52 -46.77 12.97
CA CYS A 208 -11.16 -48.19 12.94
C CYS A 208 -11.53 -48.90 14.25
N GLN A 209 -11.26 -48.28 15.41
CA GLN A 209 -11.64 -48.83 16.71
C GLN A 209 -13.16 -48.99 16.85
N ILE A 210 -13.92 -47.96 16.47
CA ILE A 210 -15.39 -48.01 16.46
C ILE A 210 -15.90 -49.14 15.55
N ARG A 211 -15.31 -49.30 14.36
CA ARG A 211 -15.69 -50.36 13.42
C ARG A 211 -15.42 -51.76 14.00
N ILE A 212 -14.30 -51.96 14.69
CA ILE A 212 -13.98 -53.24 15.35
C ILE A 212 -14.98 -53.53 16.46
N ILE A 213 -15.29 -52.55 17.31
CA ILE A 213 -16.29 -52.68 18.37
C ILE A 213 -17.67 -53.01 17.78
N TYR A 214 -18.05 -52.36 16.68
CA TYR A 214 -19.31 -52.61 15.99
C TYR A 214 -19.41 -54.06 15.48
N TYR A 215 -18.37 -54.57 14.80
CA TYR A 215 -18.34 -55.98 14.36
C TYR A 215 -18.38 -56.96 15.53
N TRP A 216 -17.66 -56.67 16.61
CA TRP A 216 -17.67 -57.51 17.81
C TRP A 216 -19.06 -57.55 18.47
N LEU A 217 -19.73 -56.41 18.58
CA LEU A 217 -21.11 -56.35 19.07
C LEU A 217 -22.06 -57.11 18.17
N LEU A 218 -21.96 -56.93 16.85
CA LEU A 218 -22.81 -57.62 15.88
C LEU A 218 -22.71 -59.15 16.01
N GLN A 219 -21.49 -59.68 16.17
CA GLN A 219 -21.26 -61.12 16.39
C GLN A 219 -21.84 -61.65 17.70
N LYS A 220 -21.91 -60.80 18.74
CA LYS A 220 -22.43 -61.21 20.06
C LYS A 220 -23.96 -61.28 20.11
N PHE A 221 -24.65 -60.56 19.22
CA PHE A 221 -26.12 -60.48 19.18
C PHE A 221 -26.74 -61.27 18.02
N GLN A 222 -25.95 -61.98 17.22
CA GLN A 222 -26.39 -63.02 16.29
C GLN A 222 -26.33 -64.38 16.96
#